data_AF-A0A853ACL2-F1
#
_entry.id   AF-A0A853ACL2-F1
#
_cell.length_a   1.000
_cell.length_b   1.000
_cell.length_c   1.000
_cell.angle_alpha   90.00
_cell.angle_beta   90.00
_cell.angle_gamma   90.00
#
_symmetry.space_group_name_H-M   'P 1'
#
loop_
_entity.id
_entity.type
_entity.pdbx_description
1 polymer ?
#
loop_
_entity_poly.entity_id
_entity_poly.type
_entity_poly.pdbx_seq_one_letter_code
_entity_poly.pdbx_strand_id
1 'polypeptide(L)' 'MRATKERLRSGQRAGRLATDADLDLVVDFLHAPLTQRWPNRSGPLDDASADATLRAFGPR' A
#
# COMPACT_ATOMS: atom_id res chain seq x y z
N MET A 1 -13.19 -0.28 -1.14
CA MET A 1 -11.86 -0.90 -1.40
C MET A 1 -11.75 -1.81 -2.62
N ARG A 2 -12.83 -2.29 -3.26
CA ARG A 2 -12.71 -3.16 -4.47
C ARG A 2 -11.84 -2.54 -5.57
N ALA A 3 -12.07 -1.27 -5.92
CA ALA A 3 -11.29 -0.56 -6.93
C ALA A 3 -9.78 -0.47 -6.60
N THR A 4 -9.44 -0.23 -5.32
CA THR A 4 -8.02 -0.22 -4.87
C THR A 4 -7.38 -1.59 -5.04
N LYS A 5 -8.06 -2.67 -4.62
CA LYS A 5 -7.56 -4.04 -4.79
C LYS A 5 -7.40 -4.41 -6.27
N GLU A 6 -8.32 -3.99 -7.13
CA GLU A 6 -8.21 -4.22 -8.58
C GLU A 6 -6.99 -3.51 -9.19
N ARG A 7 -6.71 -2.28 -8.76
CA ARG A 7 -5.51 -1.54 -9.15
C ARG A 7 -4.23 -2.25 -8.69
N LEU A 8 -4.20 -2.74 -7.46
CA LEU A 8 -3.06 -3.48 -6.93
C LEU A 8 -2.86 -4.83 -7.64
N ARG A 9 -3.94 -5.56 -7.96
CA ARG A 9 -3.86 -6.77 -8.80
C ARG A 9 -3.27 -6.49 -10.17
N SER A 10 -3.62 -5.35 -10.78
CA SER A 10 -3.01 -4.90 -12.03
C SER A 10 -1.51 -4.62 -11.85
N GLY A 11 -1.12 -4.03 -10.71
CA GLY A 11 0.28 -3.84 -10.30
C GLY A 11 1.06 -5.16 -10.15
N GLN A 12 0.48 -6.16 -9.48
CA GLN A 12 1.08 -7.50 -9.35
C GLN A 12 1.30 -8.16 -10.71
N ARG A 13 0.28 -8.14 -11.58
CA ARG A 13 0.40 -8.69 -12.94
C ARG A 13 1.48 -7.98 -13.78
N ALA A 14 1.75 -6.71 -13.48
CA ALA A 14 2.80 -5.93 -14.13
C ALA A 14 4.17 -6.04 -13.42
N GLY A 15 4.32 -6.90 -12.42
CA GLY A 15 5.57 -7.09 -11.67
C GLY A 15 5.96 -5.93 -10.75
N ARG A 16 5.04 -4.98 -10.49
CA ARG A 16 5.30 -3.84 -9.58
C ARG A 16 5.12 -4.17 -8.11
N LEU A 17 4.46 -5.29 -7.82
CA LEU A 17 4.27 -5.87 -6.49
C LEU A 17 4.66 -7.34 -6.58
N ALA A 18 5.15 -7.90 -5.48
CA ALA A 18 5.44 -9.32 -5.41
C ALA A 18 4.18 -10.14 -5.73
N THR A 19 4.36 -11.21 -6.50
CA THR A 19 3.26 -12.05 -7.03
C THR A 19 2.48 -12.74 -5.92
N ASP A 20 3.10 -12.93 -4.76
CA ASP A 20 2.58 -13.53 -3.54
C ASP A 20 2.23 -12.50 -2.46
N ALA A 21 2.36 -11.19 -2.73
CA ALA A 21 1.98 -10.16 -1.78
C ALA A 21 0.49 -10.26 -1.42
N ASP A 22 0.19 -10.28 -0.12
CA ASP A 22 -1.18 -10.22 0.39
C ASP A 22 -1.76 -8.83 0.14
N LEU A 23 -2.62 -8.71 -0.86
CA LEU A 23 -3.23 -7.44 -1.26
C LEU A 23 -4.13 -6.83 -0.20
N ASP A 24 -4.69 -7.64 0.71
CA ASP A 24 -5.53 -7.12 1.77
C ASP A 24 -4.65 -6.40 2.80
N LEU A 25 -3.50 -7.01 3.12
CA LEU A 25 -2.47 -6.39 3.94
C LEU A 25 -1.88 -5.13 3.29
N VAL A 26 -1.61 -5.14 1.97
CA VAL A 26 -1.12 -3.94 1.26
C VAL A 26 -2.10 -2.78 1.42
N VAL A 27 -3.41 -3.04 1.26
CA VAL A 27 -4.40 -1.96 1.40
C VAL A 27 -4.51 -1.49 2.84
N ASP A 28 -4.44 -2.37 3.83
CA ASP A 28 -4.43 -1.98 5.25
C ASP A 28 -3.24 -1.05 5.56
N PHE A 29 -2.05 -1.37 5.06
CA PHE A 29 -0.88 -0.51 5.21
C PHE A 29 -1.00 0.83 4.45
N LEU A 30 -1.64 0.85 3.29
CA LEU A 30 -1.94 2.10 2.58
C LEU A 30 -2.93 2.99 3.34
N HIS A 31 -3.81 2.40 4.16
CA HIS A 31 -4.75 3.15 5.00
C HIS A 31 -4.21 3.49 6.39
N ALA A 32 -3.12 2.86 6.85
CA ALA A 32 -2.52 3.13 8.16
C ALA A 32 -2.19 4.62 8.40
N PRO A 33 -1.71 5.41 7.41
CA PRO A 33 -1.53 6.85 7.60
C PRO A 33 -2.82 7.59 7.97
N LEU A 34 -3.96 7.20 7.40
CA LEU A 34 -5.26 7.81 7.68
C LEU A 34 -5.85 7.34 9.01
N THR A 35 -5.76 6.05 9.31
CA THR A 35 -6.45 5.44 10.45
C THR A 35 -5.62 5.44 11.73
N GLN A 36 -4.28 5.46 11.62
CA GLN A 36 -3.38 5.39 12.78
C GLN A 36 -2.47 6.62 12.88
N ARG A 37 -1.86 7.09 11.78
CA ARG A 37 -0.86 8.18 11.86
C ARG A 37 -1.48 9.55 12.00
N TRP A 38 -2.53 9.85 11.24
CA TRP A 38 -3.18 11.16 11.30
C TRP A 38 -3.74 11.47 12.70
N PRO A 39 -4.52 10.58 13.35
CA PRO A 39 -5.03 10.84 14.69
C PRO A 39 -3.91 11.08 15.71
N ASN A 40 -2.82 10.32 15.57
CA ASN A 40 -1.67 10.37 16.47
C ASN A 40 -0.60 11.39 16.05
N ARG A 41 -0.82 12.14 14.96
CA ARG A 41 0.13 13.08 14.35
C ARG A 41 1.55 12.53 14.18
N SER A 42 1.66 11.24 13.87
CA SER A 42 2.92 10.48 13.89
C SER A 42 3.59 10.31 12.52
N GLY A 43 3.21 11.13 11.54
CA GLY A 43 3.88 11.19 10.22
C GLY A 43 3.07 11.94 9.16
N PRO A 44 3.69 12.25 8.02
CA PRO A 44 3.02 12.93 6.92
C PRO A 44 2.00 12.01 6.24
N LEU A 45 0.98 12.64 5.67
CA LEU A 45 -0.01 11.98 4.81
C LEU A 45 0.28 12.38 3.35
N ASP A 46 1.29 11.75 2.77
CA ASP A 46 1.83 12.12 1.46
C ASP A 46 2.10 10.89 0.56
N ASP A 47 2.43 11.19 -0.69
CA ASP A 47 2.75 10.17 -1.70
C ASP A 47 4.01 9.38 -1.34
N ALA A 48 4.98 10.02 -0.67
CA ALA A 48 6.22 9.36 -0.24
C ALA A 48 5.95 8.21 0.74
N SER A 49 5.00 8.39 1.66
CA SER A 49 4.51 7.33 2.54
C SER A 49 3.86 6.19 1.76
N ALA A 50 3.03 6.50 0.75
CA ALA A 50 2.39 5.48 -0.08
C ALA A 50 3.42 4.67 -0.89
N ASP A 51 4.39 5.35 -1.48
CA ASP A 51 5.47 4.72 -2.24
C ASP A 51 6.36 3.83 -1.36
N ALA A 52 6.63 4.25 -0.12
CA ALA A 52 7.39 3.45 0.83
C ALA A 52 6.67 2.13 1.15
N THR A 53 5.36 2.19 1.36
CA THR A 53 4.53 0.99 1.52
C THR A 53 4.61 0.10 0.28
N LEU A 54 4.40 0.63 -0.93
CA LEU A 54 4.43 -0.18 -2.15
C LEU A 54 5.80 -0.82 -2.40
N ARG A 55 6.90 -0.10 -2.14
CA ARG A 55 8.27 -0.65 -2.22
C ARG A 55 8.49 -1.80 -1.24
N ALA A 56 7.92 -1.74 -0.04
CA ALA A 56 8.03 -2.82 0.95
C ALA A 56 7.34 -4.12 0.50
N PHE A 57 6.37 -4.02 -0.41
CA PHE A 57 5.70 -5.16 -1.05
C PHE A 57 6.16 -5.39 -2.50
N GLY A 58 7.25 -4.75 -2.92
CA GLY A 58 7.85 -4.93 -4.22
C GLY A 58 8.51 -6.31 -4.37
N PRO A 59 8.81 -6.73 -5.61
CA PRO A 59 9.66 -7.91 -5.84
C PRO A 59 11.04 -7.73 -5.16
N ARG A 60 11.60 -8.85 -4.68
CA ARG A 60 12.97 -8.90 -4.11
C ARG A 60 14.03 -8.73 -5.18
#